data_AF-A0A7S2C0A1-F1
#
_entry.id   AF-A0A7S2C0A1-F1
#
_cell.length_a   1.000
_cell.length_b   1.000
_cell.length_c   1.000
_cell.angle_alpha   90.00
_cell.angle_beta   90.00
_cell.angle_gamma   90.00
#
_symmetry.space_group_name_H-M   'P 1'
#
loop_
_entity.id
_entity.type
_entity.pdbx_description
1 polymer ?
#
loop_
_entity_poly.entity_id
_entity_poly.type
_entity_poly.pdbx_seq_one_letter_code
_entity_poly.pdbx_strand_id
1 'polypeptide(L)'
;IDWAVHGQFVCGLDRVAGVDISFFPDSTYAVAAVVVISFSSFEVLYARCASIRLAVPYIPGYLAFREVPALATMLEEIPKALTPQVVLVDGNGAFHPRRCGAATHLGVITSLPTIGVAKTVLRVDDVNRRVADDVARTLGGASEWAPLGEDGGHAESEDGGEPLAMLLRPAAGKGTVVVSPGHRVSLATAVRLVA
;
A
#
# COMPACT_ATOMS: atom_id res chain seq x y z
N ILE A 1 9.49 -11.34 4.55
CA ILE A 1 9.23 -11.78 5.92
C ILE A 1 7.73 -11.87 6.00
N ASP A 2 7.19 -13.06 6.28
CA ASP A 2 5.79 -13.17 6.66
C ASP A 2 5.73 -13.31 8.18
N TRP A 3 4.94 -12.43 8.80
CA TRP A 3 4.59 -12.56 10.21
C TRP A 3 3.64 -13.75 10.38
N ALA A 4 3.76 -14.47 11.48
CA ALA A 4 2.83 -15.55 11.81
C ALA A 4 1.46 -14.94 12.16
N VAL A 5 0.46 -15.19 11.33
CA VAL A 5 -0.91 -14.73 11.57
C VAL A 5 -1.79 -15.88 12.04
N HIS A 6 -2.30 -15.76 13.27
CA HIS A 6 -3.20 -16.73 13.89
C HIS A 6 -4.57 -16.09 14.12
N GLY A 7 -5.52 -16.33 13.21
CA GLY A 7 -6.79 -15.62 13.22
C GLY A 7 -6.59 -14.13 12.95
N GLN A 8 -6.86 -13.28 13.95
CA GLN A 8 -6.62 -11.83 13.92
C GLN A 8 -5.29 -11.42 14.61
N PHE A 9 -4.57 -12.35 15.23
CA PHE A 9 -3.34 -12.03 15.95
C PHE A 9 -2.12 -12.11 15.03
N VAL A 10 -1.27 -11.09 15.08
CA VAL A 10 -0.01 -11.02 14.32
C VAL A 10 1.15 -11.05 15.31
N CYS A 11 1.91 -12.15 15.30
CA CYS A 11 3.04 -12.32 16.21
C CYS A 11 4.27 -11.54 15.74
N GLY A 12 4.92 -10.83 16.66
CA GLY A 12 6.22 -10.19 16.42
C GLY A 12 6.16 -8.92 15.57
N LEU A 13 4.97 -8.30 15.42
CA LEU A 13 4.81 -6.99 14.82
C LEU A 13 4.52 -5.95 15.91
N ASP A 14 5.43 -5.01 16.09
CA ASP A 14 5.38 -3.94 17.08
C ASP A 14 5.16 -2.56 16.46
N ARG A 15 5.73 -2.31 15.27
CA ARG A 15 5.74 -0.97 14.66
C ARG A 15 5.36 -1.01 13.20
N VAL A 16 4.34 -0.24 12.85
CA VAL A 16 3.86 -0.03 11.48
C VAL A 16 4.03 1.43 11.12
N ALA A 17 4.54 1.71 9.91
CA ALA A 17 4.52 3.05 9.37
C ALA A 17 3.40 3.24 8.35
N GLY A 18 2.86 4.45 8.28
CA GLY A 18 1.99 4.92 7.20
C GLY A 18 2.67 6.08 6.47
N VAL A 19 2.59 6.09 5.14
CA VAL A 19 3.11 7.17 4.31
C VAL A 19 2.07 7.66 3.30
N ASP A 20 2.06 8.97 3.09
CA ASP A 20 1.19 9.65 2.13
C ASP A 20 1.92 10.86 1.53
N ILE A 21 1.46 11.27 0.35
CA ILE A 21 1.92 12.50 -0.30
C ILE A 21 0.76 13.22 -0.98
N SER A 22 0.65 14.52 -0.68
CA SER A 22 -0.39 15.39 -1.22
C SER A 22 0.21 16.52 -2.03
N PHE A 23 -0.31 16.73 -3.25
CA PHE A 23 0.20 17.71 -4.19
C PHE A 23 -0.53 19.05 -4.07
N PHE A 24 0.19 20.16 -4.23
CA PHE A 24 -0.43 21.46 -4.40
C PHE A 24 -1.06 21.58 -5.80
N PRO A 25 -2.07 22.46 -6.00
CA PRO A 25 -2.76 22.60 -7.29
C PRO A 25 -1.82 22.93 -8.47
N ASP A 26 -0.73 23.65 -8.20
CA ASP A 26 0.27 24.02 -9.20
C ASP A 26 1.24 22.88 -9.56
N SER A 27 1.14 21.73 -8.90
CA SER A 27 2.01 20.55 -9.07
C SER A 27 3.52 20.84 -8.97
N THR A 28 3.90 21.97 -8.37
CA THR A 28 5.29 22.38 -8.15
C THR A 28 5.79 21.87 -6.80
N TYR A 29 4.89 21.86 -5.81
CA TYR A 29 5.16 21.39 -4.46
C TYR A 29 4.25 20.23 -4.09
N ALA A 30 4.70 19.43 -3.12
CA ALA A 30 3.89 18.46 -2.40
C ALA A 30 4.26 18.47 -0.92
N VAL A 31 3.39 17.91 -0.09
CA VAL A 31 3.66 17.60 1.31
C VAL A 31 3.70 16.09 1.45
N ALA A 32 4.84 15.56 1.86
CA ALA A 32 5.02 14.16 2.22
C ALA A 32 4.86 14.00 3.73
N ALA A 33 4.25 12.90 4.16
CA ALA A 33 4.04 12.56 5.56
C ALA A 33 4.48 11.13 5.85
N VAL A 34 5.12 10.93 7.00
CA VAL A 34 5.48 9.62 7.55
C VAL A 34 5.06 9.57 9.01
N VAL A 35 4.32 8.52 9.39
CA VAL A 35 3.88 8.27 10.76
C VAL A 35 4.26 6.85 11.14
N VAL A 36 4.84 6.64 12.32
CA VAL A 36 5.05 5.32 12.91
C VAL A 36 4.12 5.16 14.10
N ILE A 37 3.38 4.06 14.14
CA ILE A 37 2.51 3.69 15.24
C ILE A 37 2.99 2.42 15.93
N SER A 38 2.64 2.30 17.22
CA SER A 38 2.61 1.02 17.92
C SER A 38 1.49 0.16 17.33
N PHE A 39 1.80 -1.07 16.91
CA PHE A 39 0.79 -1.95 16.31
C PHE A 39 -0.24 -2.44 17.32
N SER A 40 0.15 -2.63 18.59
CA SER A 40 -0.75 -3.14 19.63
C SER A 40 -1.68 -2.06 20.20
N SER A 41 -1.20 -0.82 20.34
CA SER A 41 -1.95 0.28 20.96
C SER A 41 -2.46 1.33 19.95
N PHE A 42 -2.01 1.29 18.70
CA PHE A 42 -2.24 2.33 17.68
C PHE A 42 -1.77 3.74 18.09
N GLU A 43 -0.93 3.84 19.12
CA GLU A 43 -0.34 5.10 19.55
C GLU A 43 0.73 5.57 18.56
N VAL A 44 0.73 6.87 18.27
CA VAL A 44 1.74 7.51 17.41
C VAL A 44 3.06 7.59 18.17
N LEU A 45 4.09 6.91 17.65
CA LEU A 45 5.45 6.91 18.20
C LEU A 45 6.34 7.94 17.50
N TYR A 46 6.07 8.21 16.23
CA TYR A 46 6.80 9.17 15.41
C TYR A 46 5.87 9.77 14.36
N ALA A 47 5.99 11.06 14.08
CA ALA A 47 5.30 11.70 12.97
C ALA A 47 6.17 12.82 12.40
N ARG A 48 6.23 12.91 11.08
CA ARG A 48 6.92 14.00 10.39
C ARG A 48 6.26 14.30 9.06
N CYS A 49 6.23 15.59 8.73
CA CYS A 49 5.84 16.08 7.42
C CYS A 49 6.98 16.92 6.83
N ALA A 50 7.10 16.89 5.51
CA ALA A 50 8.06 17.72 4.79
C ALA A 50 7.42 18.26 3.50
N SER A 51 7.59 19.57 3.27
CA SER A 51 7.30 20.17 1.97
C SER A 51 8.41 19.83 1.00
N ILE A 52 8.06 19.29 -0.16
CA ILE A 52 9.01 18.90 -1.20
C ILE A 52 8.73 19.67 -2.49
N ARG A 53 9.81 20.01 -3.19
CA ARG A 53 9.73 20.55 -4.55
C ARG A 53 9.84 19.40 -5.54
N LEU A 54 8.89 19.31 -6.45
CA LEU A 54 8.81 18.23 -7.43
C LEU A 54 9.71 18.56 -8.62
N ALA A 55 10.85 17.89 -8.73
CA ALA A 55 11.81 18.11 -9.81
C ALA A 55 11.47 17.34 -11.10
N VAL A 56 10.63 16.31 -10.99
CA VAL A 56 10.26 15.42 -12.10
C VAL A 56 8.84 15.77 -12.60
N PRO A 57 8.61 15.89 -13.92
CA PRO A 57 7.28 16.16 -14.47
C PRO A 57 6.32 15.00 -14.22
N TYR A 58 5.01 15.28 -14.27
CA TYR A 58 4.00 14.23 -14.18
C TYR A 58 3.92 13.43 -15.49
N ILE A 59 4.23 12.14 -15.39
CA ILE A 59 4.04 11.16 -16.47
C ILE A 59 3.13 10.06 -15.91
N PRO A 60 1.93 9.83 -16.48
CA PRO A 60 1.04 8.76 -16.04
C PRO A 60 1.74 7.40 -15.99
N GLY A 61 1.59 6.68 -14.88
CA GLY A 61 2.27 5.40 -14.63
C GLY A 61 3.72 5.50 -14.14
N TYR A 62 4.24 6.71 -13.92
CA TYR A 62 5.58 6.98 -13.34
C TYR A 62 5.51 7.91 -12.12
N LEU A 63 4.32 8.04 -11.50
CA LEU A 63 4.09 8.92 -10.36
C LEU A 63 5.05 8.63 -9.20
N ALA A 64 5.38 7.36 -8.96
CA ALA A 64 6.32 6.93 -7.93
C ALA A 64 7.68 7.65 -8.01
N PHE A 65 8.17 8.01 -9.20
CA PHE A 65 9.44 8.76 -9.35
C PHE A 65 9.39 10.18 -8.76
N ARG A 66 8.19 10.75 -8.60
CA ARG A 66 7.98 12.07 -7.99
C ARG A 66 7.89 12.00 -6.46
N GLU A 67 7.50 10.84 -5.92
CA GLU A 67 7.08 10.69 -4.53
C GLU A 67 8.12 9.93 -3.69
N VAL A 68 8.59 8.82 -4.24
CA VAL A 68 9.40 7.82 -3.54
C VAL A 68 10.73 8.39 -3.00
N PRO A 69 11.47 9.27 -3.72
CA PRO A 69 12.72 9.82 -3.17
C PRO A 69 12.53 10.55 -1.84
N ALA A 70 11.48 11.37 -1.75
CA ALA A 70 11.18 12.11 -0.52
C ALA A 70 10.78 11.19 0.62
N LEU A 71 9.90 10.22 0.35
CA LEU A 71 9.45 9.26 1.34
C LEU A 71 10.59 8.38 1.85
N ALA A 72 11.49 7.95 0.98
CA ALA A 72 12.67 7.18 1.37
C ALA A 72 13.60 7.96 2.29
N THR A 73 13.91 9.21 1.96
CA THR A 73 14.71 10.09 2.84
C THR A 73 14.03 10.23 4.21
N MET A 74 12.72 10.46 4.24
CA MET A 74 11.99 10.60 5.50
C MET A 74 11.98 9.31 6.34
N LEU A 75 11.92 8.14 5.70
CA LEU A 75 12.00 6.84 6.38
C LEU A 75 13.40 6.58 6.94
N GLU A 76 14.46 6.99 6.22
CA GLU A 76 15.86 6.88 6.69
C GLU A 76 16.14 7.76 7.91
N GLU A 77 15.45 8.89 8.03
CA GLU A 77 15.58 9.83 9.15
C GLU A 77 14.84 9.39 10.42
N ILE A 78 14.06 8.29 10.36
CA ILE A 78 13.42 7.73 11.56
C ILE A 78 14.50 7.21 12.52
N PRO A 79 14.44 7.56 13.81
CA PRO A 79 15.36 7.01 14.82
C PRO A 79 15.36 5.47 14.78
N LYS A 80 16.54 4.84 14.83
CA LYS A 80 16.66 3.37 14.74
C LYS A 80 15.78 2.60 15.74
N ALA A 81 15.56 3.15 16.93
CA ALA A 81 14.68 2.56 17.95
C ALA A 81 13.19 2.52 17.53
N LEU A 82 12.82 3.34 16.55
CA LEU A 82 11.46 3.49 16.01
C LEU A 82 11.36 2.99 14.57
N THR A 83 12.37 2.30 14.03
CA THR A 83 12.30 1.74 12.67
C THR A 83 11.08 0.83 12.53
N PRO A 84 10.20 1.10 11.54
CA PRO A 84 9.01 0.28 11.32
C PRO A 84 9.39 -1.08 10.76
N GLN A 85 8.57 -2.08 11.04
CA GLN A 85 8.74 -3.42 10.48
C GLN A 85 7.99 -3.59 9.15
N VAL A 86 7.00 -2.74 8.89
CA VAL A 86 6.27 -2.66 7.63
C VAL A 86 5.77 -1.25 7.40
N VAL A 87 5.68 -0.84 6.13
CA VAL A 87 5.17 0.47 5.71
C VAL A 87 3.91 0.28 4.85
N LEU A 88 2.81 0.89 5.27
CA LEU A 88 1.59 1.05 4.48
C LEU A 88 1.73 2.32 3.65
N VAL A 89 1.58 2.18 2.34
CA VAL A 89 1.74 3.27 1.36
C VAL A 89 0.38 3.58 0.76
N ASP A 90 -0.07 4.84 0.84
CA ASP A 90 -1.25 5.29 0.09
C ASP A 90 -0.93 5.28 -1.42
N GLY A 91 -1.26 4.16 -2.08
CA GLY A 91 -0.82 3.89 -3.44
C GLY A 91 -0.77 2.40 -3.76
N ASN A 92 -0.44 2.08 -5.00
CA ASN A 92 -0.38 0.70 -5.47
C ASN A 92 1.00 0.06 -5.22
N GLY A 93 1.02 -1.25 -5.01
CA GLY A 93 2.22 -2.10 -5.05
C GLY A 93 2.33 -2.84 -6.38
N ALA A 94 2.34 -4.18 -6.32
CA ALA A 94 2.40 -5.06 -7.49
C ALA A 94 1.17 -4.93 -8.40
N PHE A 95 0.03 -4.47 -7.88
CA PHE A 95 -1.16 -4.15 -8.65
C PHE A 95 -0.99 -2.84 -9.44
N HIS A 96 -0.12 -2.91 -10.45
CA HIS A 96 0.25 -1.80 -11.31
C HIS A 96 0.50 -2.34 -12.74
N PRO A 97 0.27 -1.55 -13.82
CA PRO A 97 0.51 -2.00 -15.20
C PRO A 97 1.95 -2.47 -15.48
N ARG A 98 2.91 -2.08 -14.62
CA ARG A 98 4.33 -2.48 -14.69
C ARG A 98 4.77 -3.38 -13.53
N ARG A 99 3.82 -3.90 -12.75
CA ARG A 99 4.08 -4.63 -11.48
C ARG A 99 4.96 -3.89 -10.46
N CYS A 100 5.07 -2.57 -10.61
CA CYS A 100 5.95 -1.70 -9.83
C CYS A 100 5.25 -0.36 -9.55
N GLY A 101 4.31 -0.37 -8.60
CA GLY A 101 3.70 0.84 -8.06
C GLY A 101 4.59 1.52 -7.00
N ALA A 102 4.09 2.59 -6.39
CA ALA A 102 4.81 3.36 -5.38
C ALA A 102 5.26 2.51 -4.18
N ALA A 103 4.43 1.58 -3.70
CA ALA A 103 4.78 0.72 -2.57
C ALA A 103 5.91 -0.24 -2.92
N THR A 104 5.90 -0.83 -4.12
CA THR A 104 6.96 -1.70 -4.62
C THR A 104 8.27 -0.93 -4.78
N HIS A 105 8.22 0.23 -5.44
CA HIS A 105 9.41 1.07 -5.65
C HIS A 105 10.02 1.50 -4.30
N LEU A 106 9.21 2.02 -3.38
CA LEU A 106 9.65 2.44 -2.05
C LEU A 106 10.28 1.28 -1.27
N GLY A 107 9.64 0.12 -1.27
CA GLY A 107 10.12 -1.05 -0.54
C GLY A 107 11.44 -1.59 -1.08
N VAL A 108 11.61 -1.61 -2.41
CA VAL A 108 12.87 -2.03 -3.03
C VAL A 108 14.02 -1.10 -2.63
N ILE A 109 13.84 0.21 -2.70
CA ILE A 109 14.94 1.15 -2.42
C ILE A 109 15.26 1.25 -0.93
N THR A 110 14.28 1.11 -0.04
CA THR A 110 14.48 1.16 1.41
C THR A 110 14.81 -0.21 2.01
N SER A 111 14.64 -1.30 1.24
CA SER A 111 14.67 -2.68 1.73
C SER A 111 13.67 -3.01 2.86
N LEU A 112 12.71 -2.11 3.13
CA LEU A 112 11.66 -2.31 4.12
C LEU A 112 10.51 -3.13 3.50
N PRO A 113 9.81 -3.94 4.32
CA PRO A 113 8.55 -4.52 3.89
C PRO A 113 7.50 -3.42 3.62
N THR A 114 6.81 -3.49 2.49
CA THR A 114 5.84 -2.48 2.09
C THR A 114 4.55 -3.09 1.54
N ILE A 115 3.44 -2.41 1.78
CA ILE A 115 2.10 -2.78 1.32
C ILE A 115 1.48 -1.54 0.67
N GLY A 116 0.94 -1.70 -0.54
CA GLY A 116 0.14 -0.67 -1.19
C GLY A 116 -1.32 -0.76 -0.76
N VAL A 117 -1.89 0.38 -0.33
CA VAL A 117 -3.29 0.54 0.03
C VAL A 117 -3.88 1.65 -0.84
N ALA A 118 -4.52 1.28 -1.95
CA ALA A 118 -5.06 2.25 -2.90
C ALA A 118 -6.57 2.45 -2.72
N LYS A 119 -6.99 3.72 -2.68
CA LYS A 119 -8.42 4.11 -2.59
C LYS A 119 -9.15 4.07 -3.94
N THR A 120 -8.39 4.12 -5.04
CA THR A 120 -8.91 4.09 -6.41
C THR A 120 -8.40 2.85 -7.13
N VAL A 121 -9.28 2.27 -7.94
CA VAL A 121 -8.97 1.07 -8.71
C VAL A 121 -8.22 1.50 -9.97
N LEU A 122 -6.95 1.17 -10.04
CA LEU A 122 -6.14 1.33 -11.24
C LEU A 122 -6.55 0.27 -12.27
N ARG A 123 -6.62 0.64 -13.55
CA ARG A 123 -6.80 -0.36 -14.61
C ARG A 123 -5.50 -1.15 -14.76
N VAL A 124 -5.56 -2.44 -14.45
CA VAL A 124 -4.44 -3.37 -14.54
C VAL A 124 -4.95 -4.58 -15.29
N ASP A 125 -4.38 -4.84 -16.47
CA ASP A 125 -4.86 -5.86 -17.40
C ASP A 125 -6.36 -5.65 -17.71
N ASP A 126 -7.20 -6.63 -17.45
CA ASP A 126 -8.65 -6.55 -17.62
C ASP A 126 -9.39 -6.03 -16.37
N VAL A 127 -8.71 -6.00 -15.22
CA VAL A 127 -9.27 -5.47 -13.97
C VAL A 127 -9.42 -3.97 -14.10
N ASN A 128 -10.66 -3.52 -13.93
CA ASN A 128 -11.04 -2.11 -14.00
C ASN A 128 -12.10 -1.80 -12.94
N ARG A 129 -12.58 -0.55 -12.91
CA ARG A 129 -13.53 -0.10 -11.90
C ARG A 129 -14.79 -0.96 -11.84
N ARG A 130 -15.33 -1.42 -12.98
CA ARG A 130 -16.54 -2.26 -13.01
C ARG A 130 -16.31 -3.60 -12.34
N VAL A 131 -15.19 -4.25 -12.65
CA VAL A 131 -14.80 -5.52 -12.02
C VAL A 131 -14.69 -5.35 -10.50
N ALA A 132 -14.04 -4.28 -10.04
CA ALA A 132 -13.94 -4.02 -8.61
C ALA A 132 -15.29 -3.69 -7.96
N ASP A 133 -16.20 -3.00 -8.66
CA ASP A 133 -17.55 -2.76 -8.15
C ASP A 133 -18.37 -4.07 -8.07
N ASP A 134 -18.18 -4.99 -9.02
CA ASP A 134 -18.82 -6.31 -9.01
C ASP A 134 -18.33 -7.14 -7.80
N VAL A 135 -17.01 -7.21 -7.57
CA VAL A 135 -16.41 -7.84 -6.38
C VAL A 135 -16.85 -7.15 -5.09
N ALA A 136 -16.96 -5.81 -5.08
CA ALA A 136 -17.42 -5.08 -3.89
C ALA A 136 -18.83 -5.49 -3.44
N ARG A 137 -19.69 -5.95 -4.36
CA ARG A 137 -21.05 -6.43 -4.05
C ARG A 137 -21.08 -7.82 -3.44
N THR A 138 -20.03 -8.62 -3.63
CA THR A 138 -19.94 -9.96 -3.00
C THR A 138 -19.46 -9.89 -1.56
N LEU A 139 -18.76 -8.80 -1.19
CA LEU A 139 -18.35 -8.55 0.19
C LEU A 139 -19.57 -8.23 1.05
N GLY A 140 -19.81 -9.08 2.06
CA GLY A 140 -20.85 -8.89 3.07
C GLY A 140 -20.53 -7.77 4.06
N GLY A 141 -19.45 -7.91 4.84
CA GLY A 141 -19.20 -7.14 6.07
C GLY A 141 -17.84 -6.43 6.16
N ALA A 142 -17.62 -5.76 7.28
CA ALA A 142 -16.36 -5.09 7.59
C ALA A 142 -15.22 -6.11 7.77
N SER A 143 -14.01 -5.73 7.36
CA SER A 143 -12.81 -6.59 7.31
C SER A 143 -12.96 -7.82 6.41
N GLU A 144 -13.88 -7.79 5.43
CA GLU A 144 -14.00 -8.82 4.41
C GLU A 144 -13.27 -8.41 3.14
N TRP A 145 -12.63 -9.37 2.48
CA TRP A 145 -11.92 -9.14 1.23
C TRP A 145 -12.15 -10.27 0.23
N ALA A 146 -11.98 -9.94 -1.04
CA ALA A 146 -12.10 -10.87 -2.14
C ALA A 146 -11.02 -10.57 -3.20
N PRO A 147 -10.59 -11.58 -3.94
CA PRO A 147 -9.55 -11.44 -4.96
C PRO A 147 -10.02 -10.54 -6.11
N LEU A 148 -9.08 -9.75 -6.64
CA LEU A 148 -9.29 -8.99 -7.87
C LEU A 148 -8.69 -9.76 -9.05
N GLY A 149 -9.55 -10.24 -9.97
CA GLY A 149 -9.12 -10.81 -11.26
C GLY A 149 -9.29 -12.32 -11.44
N GLU A 150 -9.82 -13.06 -10.46
CA GLU A 150 -9.92 -14.54 -10.54
C GLU A 150 -10.95 -15.08 -11.56
N ASP A 151 -11.99 -14.30 -11.92
CA ASP A 151 -13.07 -14.77 -12.82
C ASP A 151 -13.05 -14.11 -14.22
N GLY A 152 -11.88 -14.12 -14.87
CA GLY A 152 -11.79 -13.79 -16.31
C GLY A 152 -11.11 -12.46 -16.65
N GLY A 153 -10.12 -12.03 -15.87
CA GLY A 153 -9.28 -10.89 -16.21
C GLY A 153 -7.88 -10.99 -15.60
N HIS A 154 -6.87 -11.18 -16.45
CA HIS A 154 -5.50 -11.59 -16.14
C HIS A 154 -4.67 -10.67 -15.22
N ALA A 155 -5.05 -10.51 -13.95
CA ALA A 155 -4.21 -9.90 -12.91
C ALA A 155 -3.68 -10.98 -11.95
N GLU A 156 -3.12 -12.05 -12.50
CA GLU A 156 -2.43 -13.10 -11.76
C GLU A 156 -0.92 -12.82 -11.68
N SER A 157 -0.26 -13.40 -10.68
CA SER A 157 1.19 -13.48 -10.62
C SER A 157 1.76 -14.17 -11.88
N GLU A 158 3.03 -13.88 -12.21
CA GLU A 158 3.70 -14.49 -13.39
C GLU A 158 3.79 -16.03 -13.29
N ASP A 159 3.75 -16.57 -12.06
CA ASP A 159 3.79 -18.01 -11.78
C ASP A 159 2.41 -18.69 -11.91
N GLY A 160 1.34 -17.91 -12.12
CA GLY A 160 -0.04 -18.37 -12.21
C GLY A 160 -0.64 -18.71 -10.84
N GLY A 161 -1.91 -18.34 -10.63
CA GLY A 161 -2.71 -18.86 -9.52
C GLY A 161 -2.77 -18.07 -8.21
N GLU A 162 -2.10 -16.92 -8.06
CA GLU A 162 -2.39 -15.96 -6.98
C GLU A 162 -2.75 -14.59 -7.57
N PRO A 163 -3.86 -13.95 -7.12
CA PRO A 163 -4.22 -12.62 -7.56
C PRO A 163 -3.15 -11.59 -7.18
N LEU A 164 -3.01 -10.51 -7.95
CA LEU A 164 -2.07 -9.43 -7.64
C LEU A 164 -2.56 -8.48 -6.53
N ALA A 165 -3.86 -8.51 -6.23
CA ALA A 165 -4.47 -7.70 -5.20
C ALA A 165 -5.75 -8.32 -4.64
N MET A 166 -6.09 -7.88 -3.43
CA MET A 166 -7.39 -8.08 -2.82
C MET A 166 -8.17 -6.77 -2.82
N LEU A 167 -9.47 -6.84 -3.08
CA LEU A 167 -10.39 -5.78 -2.74
C LEU A 167 -10.87 -6.00 -1.31
N LEU A 168 -10.58 -5.06 -0.42
CA LEU A 168 -10.88 -5.14 1.00
C LEU A 168 -11.92 -4.09 1.38
N ARG A 169 -12.91 -4.48 2.20
CA ARG A 169 -13.75 -3.55 2.95
C ARG A 169 -13.14 -3.36 4.35
N PRO A 170 -12.54 -2.21 4.68
CA PRO A 170 -11.87 -2.02 5.97
C PRO A 170 -12.83 -2.12 7.16
N ALA A 171 -12.31 -2.42 8.36
CA ALA A 171 -13.08 -2.40 9.62
C ALA A 171 -13.82 -1.07 9.87
N ALA A 172 -13.21 0.04 9.45
CA ALA A 172 -13.72 1.39 9.63
C ALA A 172 -13.57 2.24 8.36
N GLY A 173 -14.52 3.15 8.12
CA GLY A 173 -14.52 4.05 6.97
C GLY A 173 -15.60 3.73 5.94
N LYS A 174 -15.54 4.44 4.80
CA LYS A 174 -16.49 4.28 3.69
C LYS A 174 -15.74 3.75 2.46
N GLY A 175 -16.30 2.74 1.82
CA GLY A 175 -15.79 2.19 0.56
C GLY A 175 -14.81 1.03 0.75
N THR A 176 -14.34 0.52 -0.39
CA THR A 176 -13.34 -0.54 -0.47
C THR A 176 -11.97 0.05 -0.81
N VAL A 177 -10.91 -0.65 -0.42
CA VAL A 177 -9.53 -0.35 -0.79
C VAL A 177 -8.94 -1.53 -1.56
N VAL A 178 -8.00 -1.24 -2.45
CA VAL A 178 -7.21 -2.26 -3.14
C VAL A 178 -5.92 -2.47 -2.36
N VAL A 179 -5.71 -3.68 -1.86
CA VAL A 179 -4.50 -4.05 -1.14
C VAL A 179 -3.61 -4.89 -2.03
N SER A 180 -2.35 -4.50 -2.19
CA SER A 180 -1.37 -5.24 -2.99
C SER A 180 0.02 -5.23 -2.33
N PRO A 181 0.80 -6.34 -2.42
CA PRO A 181 2.17 -6.38 -1.92
C PRO A 181 3.04 -5.31 -2.59
N GLY A 182 3.86 -4.63 -1.81
CA GLY A 182 4.93 -3.78 -2.32
C GLY A 182 6.23 -4.57 -2.41
N HIS A 183 6.80 -4.89 -1.26
CA HIS A 183 8.08 -5.59 -1.12
C HIS A 183 8.09 -6.46 0.14
N ARG A 184 8.68 -7.66 0.08
CA ARG A 184 8.96 -8.55 1.24
C ARG A 184 7.75 -8.95 2.11
N VAL A 185 6.52 -8.87 1.62
CA VAL A 185 5.28 -9.32 2.30
C VAL A 185 4.42 -10.10 1.30
N SER A 186 3.80 -11.21 1.70
CA SER A 186 2.82 -11.91 0.83
C SER A 186 1.50 -11.16 0.75
N LEU A 187 0.67 -11.44 -0.27
CA LEU A 187 -0.66 -10.83 -0.37
C LEU A 187 -1.56 -11.25 0.80
N ALA A 188 -1.49 -12.53 1.20
CA ALA A 188 -2.24 -13.05 2.34
C ALA A 188 -1.92 -12.31 3.64
N THR A 189 -0.65 -12.02 3.92
CA THR A 189 -0.26 -11.22 5.08
C THR A 189 -0.65 -9.76 4.91
N ALA A 190 -0.43 -9.19 3.72
CA ALA A 190 -0.73 -7.79 3.43
C ALA A 190 -2.20 -7.44 3.70
N VAL A 191 -3.15 -8.24 3.21
CA VAL A 191 -4.58 -7.98 3.41
C VAL A 191 -4.99 -8.10 4.87
N ARG A 192 -4.42 -9.04 5.62
CA ARG A 192 -4.70 -9.22 7.06
C ARG A 192 -4.17 -8.07 7.91
N LEU A 193 -3.07 -7.45 7.53
CA LEU A 193 -2.52 -6.28 8.23
C LEU A 193 -3.33 -5.01 7.98
N VAL A 194 -4.06 -4.93 6.87
CA VAL A 194 -4.85 -3.75 6.49
C VAL A 194 -6.33 -3.85 6.92
N ALA A 195 -6.87 -5.07 7.07
CA ALA A 195 -8.27 -5.35 7.39
C ALA A 195 -8.74 -4.84 8.75
#